data_AF-A0A0F8XY03-F1
#
_entry.id   AF-A0A0F8XY03-F1
#
_cell.length_a   1.000
_cell.length_b   1.000
_cell.length_c   1.000
_cell.angle_alpha   90.00
_cell.angle_beta   90.00
_cell.angle_gamma   90.00
#
_symmetry.space_group_name_H-M   'P 1'
#
loop_
_entity.id
_entity.type
_entity.pdbx_description
1 polymer ?
#
loop_
_entity_poly.entity_id
_entity_poly.type
_entity_poly.pdbx_seq_one_letter_code
_entity_poly.pdbx_strand_id
1 'polypeptide(L)'
;MPDIRIKTPNLDEIFEVWKRKATRKDRKRMEKEFGTKGAVFSLDAISAAEYVKDTMKEAAIYFAIKQSLGPAPTGKEENLITAPRVGRVQFYSFKGEGKVDKEQWKGKEIVPHFESIKSVQCKTCKGKGYMENKCKTCKGTGIINETFTVLIGAEQKKEKKPFKYPCATCYGTGYRTEPCKECEGHKNMYKYADLPVPFQTVVTGVPILHSSAQTKYEKEIGDDLHKMVEDVEGIKFNNFKDLESKAEASLGYINKNINKTINSAKNTHKKHEKDKNAQITTQIYLFPMIQMFCETKRGSKFEIYSLGSGAKFMTYSNF
;
A
#
# COMPACT_ATOMS: atom_id res chain seq x y z
N MET A 1 7.53 14.97 -31.23
CA MET A 1 6.48 15.61 -30.39
C MET A 1 6.69 17.11 -30.50
N PRO A 2 5.65 17.90 -30.76
CA PRO A 2 5.79 19.35 -30.90
C PRO A 2 6.42 19.95 -29.65
N ASP A 3 7.23 21.00 -29.80
CA ASP A 3 7.77 21.80 -28.71
C ASP A 3 6.61 22.42 -27.93
N ILE A 4 6.14 21.73 -26.88
CA ILE A 4 5.11 22.25 -25.98
C ILE A 4 5.79 23.31 -25.12
N ARG A 5 5.80 24.55 -25.61
CA ARG A 5 6.19 25.72 -24.84
C ARG A 5 4.97 26.29 -24.16
N ILE A 6 4.98 26.30 -22.83
CA ILE A 6 3.99 27.05 -22.07
C ILE A 6 4.45 28.49 -21.95
N LYS A 7 3.61 29.43 -22.37
CA LYS A 7 3.86 30.86 -22.13
C LYS A 7 3.58 31.15 -20.65
N THR A 8 4.56 31.68 -19.95
CA THR A 8 4.39 32.15 -18.57
C THR A 8 3.41 33.34 -18.52
N PRO A 9 2.62 33.47 -17.44
CA PRO A 9 1.73 34.62 -17.27
C PRO A 9 2.49 35.94 -17.19
N ASN A 10 1.85 37.03 -17.63
CA ASN A 10 2.43 38.37 -17.55
C ASN A 10 2.42 38.85 -16.09
N LEU A 11 3.44 39.61 -15.69
CA LEU A 11 3.59 40.16 -14.34
C LEU A 11 2.40 41.06 -13.97
N ASP A 12 1.93 41.88 -14.90
CA ASP A 12 0.76 42.75 -14.68
C ASP A 12 -0.50 41.92 -14.42
N GLU A 13 -0.72 40.85 -15.18
CA GLU A 13 -1.87 39.95 -15.01
C GLU A 13 -1.81 39.23 -13.66
N ILE A 14 -0.63 38.74 -13.26
CA ILE A 14 -0.41 38.12 -11.96
C ILE A 14 -0.77 39.10 -10.85
N PHE A 15 -0.24 40.32 -10.95
CA PHE A 15 -0.44 41.35 -9.96
C PHE A 15 -1.91 41.78 -9.87
N GLU A 16 -2.62 41.90 -10.99
CA GLU A 16 -4.05 42.21 -11.03
C GLU A 16 -4.90 41.10 -10.38
N VAL A 17 -4.62 39.83 -10.70
CA VAL A 17 -5.34 38.69 -10.10
C VAL A 17 -5.09 38.66 -8.59
N TRP A 18 -3.85 38.86 -8.15
CA TRP A 18 -3.51 38.97 -6.74
C TRP A 18 -4.22 40.14 -6.07
N LYS A 19 -4.17 41.34 -6.65
CA LYS A 19 -4.79 42.58 -6.12
C LYS A 19 -6.29 42.39 -5.88
N ARG A 20 -6.99 41.77 -6.83
CA ARG A 20 -8.42 41.43 -6.70
C ARG A 20 -8.68 40.46 -5.55
N LYS A 21 -7.85 39.42 -5.39
CA LYS A 21 -7.97 38.45 -4.28
C LYS A 21 -7.64 39.09 -2.92
N ALA A 22 -6.53 39.80 -2.82
CA ALA A 22 -6.07 40.46 -1.60
C ALA A 22 -7.08 41.50 -1.11
N THR A 23 -7.70 42.26 -2.02
CA THR A 23 -8.73 43.25 -1.64
C THR A 23 -9.98 42.59 -1.07
N ARG A 24 -10.39 41.44 -1.61
CA ARG A 24 -11.56 40.69 -1.09
C ARG A 24 -11.28 40.12 0.30
N LYS A 25 -10.05 39.70 0.56
CA LYS A 25 -9.64 39.10 1.84
C LYS A 25 -9.35 40.15 2.91
N ASP A 26 -8.52 41.14 2.60
CA ASP A 26 -7.90 42.07 3.56
C ASP A 26 -7.89 43.53 3.06
N ARG A 27 -9.06 44.06 2.66
CA ARG A 27 -9.21 45.44 2.16
C ARG A 27 -8.57 46.50 3.05
N LYS A 28 -8.74 46.39 4.38
CA LYS A 28 -8.17 47.35 5.35
C LYS A 28 -6.64 47.38 5.31
N ARG A 29 -6.00 46.21 5.14
CA ARG A 29 -4.54 46.10 5.04
C ARG A 29 -4.05 46.66 3.70
N MET A 30 -4.78 46.38 2.61
CA MET A 30 -4.50 46.98 1.30
C MET A 30 -4.53 48.50 1.35
N GLU A 31 -5.58 49.09 1.93
CA GLU A 31 -5.68 50.55 2.10
C GLU A 31 -4.58 51.11 3.01
N LYS A 32 -4.25 50.41 4.09
CA LYS A 32 -3.15 50.81 4.97
C LYS A 32 -1.82 50.81 4.22
N GLU A 33 -1.47 49.79 3.47
CA GLU A 33 -0.12 49.67 2.90
C GLU A 33 0.05 50.44 1.58
N PHE A 34 -1.02 50.56 0.79
CA PHE A 34 -0.99 51.19 -0.54
C PHE A 34 -1.68 52.56 -0.59
N GLY A 35 -2.49 52.91 0.40
CA GLY A 35 -3.22 54.18 0.46
C GLY A 35 -2.30 55.38 0.66
N THR A 36 -2.60 56.45 -0.08
CA THR A 36 -1.92 57.75 0.03
C THR A 36 -2.71 58.66 0.95
N LYS A 37 -2.05 59.34 1.89
CA LYS A 37 -2.70 60.23 2.87
C LYS A 37 -3.45 61.35 2.13
N GLY A 38 -4.76 61.48 2.38
CA GLY A 38 -5.60 62.51 1.80
C GLY A 38 -6.19 62.18 0.42
N ALA A 39 -5.92 61.00 -0.14
CA ALA A 39 -6.53 60.52 -1.39
C ALA A 39 -7.50 59.36 -1.12
N VAL A 40 -8.56 59.25 -1.93
CA VAL A 40 -9.48 58.10 -1.88
C VAL A 40 -8.73 56.86 -2.36
N PHE A 41 -8.79 55.79 -1.57
CA PHE A 41 -8.14 54.52 -1.92
C PHE A 41 -8.79 53.90 -3.17
N SER A 42 -8.00 53.76 -4.24
CA SER A 42 -8.39 53.07 -5.47
C SER A 42 -7.37 52.00 -5.84
N LEU A 43 -7.86 50.84 -6.29
CA LEU A 43 -7.01 49.77 -6.79
C LEU A 43 -6.34 50.10 -8.12
N ASP A 44 -6.93 51.01 -8.90
CA ASP A 44 -6.39 51.40 -10.21
C ASP A 44 -5.10 52.22 -10.09
N ALA A 45 -4.89 52.83 -8.91
CA ALA A 45 -3.66 53.54 -8.59
C ALA A 45 -2.50 52.61 -8.17
N ILE A 46 -2.73 51.29 -8.09
CA ILE A 46 -1.74 50.29 -7.68
C ILE A 46 -1.36 49.46 -8.90
N SER A 47 -0.11 49.55 -9.34
CA SER A 47 0.40 48.83 -10.52
C SER A 47 1.64 47.98 -10.20
N ALA A 48 1.83 46.91 -10.97
CA ALA A 48 3.02 46.06 -10.80
C ALA A 48 4.32 46.86 -10.98
N ALA A 49 4.36 47.78 -11.96
CA ALA A 49 5.53 48.59 -12.27
C ALA A 49 6.07 49.41 -11.08
N GLU A 50 5.19 49.82 -10.16
CA GLU A 50 5.60 50.63 -9.01
C GLU A 50 6.08 49.75 -7.83
N TYR A 51 5.40 48.63 -7.62
CA TYR A 51 5.51 47.85 -6.38
C TYR A 51 6.34 46.57 -6.52
N VAL A 52 6.52 46.05 -7.72
CA VAL A 52 7.35 44.86 -7.99
C VAL A 52 8.80 45.31 -8.14
N LYS A 53 9.68 44.82 -7.27
CA LYS A 53 11.11 45.19 -7.25
C LYS A 53 11.97 44.18 -8.00
N ASP A 54 11.63 42.91 -7.88
CA ASP A 54 12.36 41.83 -8.54
C ASP A 54 11.41 40.67 -8.86
N THR A 55 11.81 39.85 -9.83
CA THR A 55 11.07 38.66 -10.23
C THR A 55 12.01 37.50 -10.51
N MET A 56 11.71 36.34 -9.93
CA MET A 56 12.40 35.10 -10.22
C MET A 56 11.50 34.17 -11.02
N LYS A 57 12.07 33.59 -12.09
CA LYS A 57 11.43 32.52 -12.86
C LYS A 57 11.82 31.19 -12.24
N GLU A 58 10.81 30.49 -11.75
CA GLU A 58 10.90 29.24 -11.01
C GLU A 58 10.02 28.17 -11.67
N ALA A 59 9.98 26.97 -11.11
CA ALA A 59 9.14 25.89 -11.60
C ALA A 59 8.64 25.03 -10.44
N ALA A 60 7.51 24.38 -10.64
CA ALA A 60 6.98 23.39 -9.72
C ALA A 60 6.73 22.06 -10.43
N ILE A 61 7.05 20.97 -9.75
CA ILE A 61 6.89 19.61 -10.25
C ILE A 61 5.85 18.92 -9.39
N TYR A 62 4.83 18.39 -10.04
CA TYR A 62 3.71 17.75 -9.38
C TYR A 62 3.51 16.32 -9.89
N PHE A 63 3.22 15.42 -8.95
CA PHE A 63 2.67 14.10 -9.25
C PHE A 63 1.85 13.62 -8.06
N ALA A 64 0.84 12.79 -8.31
CA ALA A 64 0.00 12.20 -7.27
C ALA A 64 0.34 10.72 -7.10
N ILE A 65 0.45 10.31 -5.85
CA ILE A 65 0.59 8.90 -5.47
C ILE A 65 -0.71 8.42 -4.84
N LYS A 66 -1.08 7.17 -5.12
CA LYS A 66 -2.01 6.40 -4.31
C LYS A 66 -1.19 5.63 -3.29
N GLN A 67 -1.38 5.94 -2.02
CA GLN A 67 -0.79 5.15 -0.95
C GLN A 67 -1.82 4.11 -0.50
N SER A 68 -1.50 2.82 -0.60
CA SER A 68 -2.24 1.78 0.09
C SER A 68 -1.74 1.69 1.52
N LEU A 69 -2.63 1.82 2.51
CA LEU A 69 -2.31 1.57 3.91
C LEU A 69 -2.16 0.06 4.19
N GLY A 70 -1.54 -0.69 3.30
CA GLY A 70 -1.35 -2.13 3.46
C GLY A 70 -0.47 -2.67 2.35
N PRO A 71 0.61 -3.41 2.68
CA PRO A 71 1.27 -4.23 1.68
C PRO A 71 0.28 -5.28 1.21
N ALA A 72 0.37 -5.68 -0.06
CA ALA A 72 -0.09 -6.99 -0.48
C ALA A 72 0.98 -7.99 -0.04
N PRO A 73 0.77 -8.77 1.03
CA PRO A 73 1.70 -9.82 1.42
C PRO A 73 1.54 -10.95 0.39
N THR A 74 2.53 -11.05 -0.48
CA THR A 74 2.69 -12.14 -1.44
C THR A 74 3.27 -13.34 -0.70
N GLY A 75 2.45 -14.02 0.07
CA GLY A 75 2.85 -15.20 0.81
C GLY A 75 1.63 -15.95 1.27
N LYS A 76 1.37 -17.09 0.63
CA LYS A 76 0.41 -18.07 1.11
C LYS A 76 1.20 -19.20 1.74
N GLU A 77 1.35 -19.15 3.06
CA GLU A 77 1.92 -20.28 3.81
C GLU A 77 0.79 -21.24 4.18
N GLU A 78 1.00 -22.52 3.88
CA GLU A 78 0.01 -23.55 4.13
C GLU A 78 0.46 -24.43 5.29
N ASN A 79 -0.31 -24.43 6.37
CA ASN A 79 -0.06 -25.20 7.57
C ASN A 79 -0.93 -26.45 7.60
N LEU A 80 -0.38 -27.56 8.09
CA LEU A 80 -1.07 -28.85 8.19
C LEU A 80 -0.99 -29.38 9.62
N ILE A 81 -2.13 -29.52 10.28
CA ILE A 81 -2.22 -29.86 11.72
C ILE A 81 -3.32 -30.89 12.02
N THR A 82 -3.28 -31.49 13.21
CA THR A 82 -4.29 -32.45 13.71
C THR A 82 -5.48 -31.73 14.35
N ALA A 83 -6.64 -32.40 14.42
CA ALA A 83 -7.89 -31.82 14.94
C ALA A 83 -7.76 -31.14 16.33
N PRO A 84 -7.11 -31.75 17.34
CA PRO A 84 -6.97 -31.12 18.66
C PRO A 84 -6.10 -29.86 18.63
N ARG A 85 -5.17 -29.77 17.67
CA ARG A 85 -4.29 -28.61 17.52
C ARG A 85 -4.98 -27.45 16.81
N VAL A 86 -5.99 -27.72 15.97
CA VAL A 86 -6.76 -26.66 15.28
C VAL A 86 -7.43 -25.75 16.31
N GLY A 87 -8.07 -26.32 17.33
CA GLY A 87 -8.74 -25.53 18.38
C GLY A 87 -7.81 -24.67 19.24
N ARG A 88 -6.48 -24.84 19.13
CA ARG A 88 -5.48 -24.04 19.83
C ARG A 88 -4.97 -22.85 19.02
N VAL A 89 -5.26 -22.82 17.71
CA VAL A 89 -4.85 -21.74 16.82
C VAL A 89 -5.93 -20.65 16.84
N GLN A 90 -5.51 -19.40 17.01
CA GLN A 90 -6.41 -18.26 16.90
C GLN A 90 -6.58 -17.89 15.43
N PHE A 91 -7.78 -18.12 14.91
CA PHE A 91 -8.15 -17.78 13.53
C PHE A 91 -8.89 -16.45 13.45
N TYR A 92 -8.76 -15.79 12.30
CA TYR A 92 -9.45 -14.55 12.00
C TYR A 92 -10.41 -14.77 10.84
N SER A 93 -11.60 -14.18 10.93
CA SER A 93 -12.61 -14.20 9.87
C SER A 93 -12.86 -12.77 9.43
N PHE A 94 -12.82 -12.54 8.12
CA PHE A 94 -13.07 -11.23 7.52
C PHE A 94 -14.33 -11.26 6.63
N LYS A 95 -15.21 -12.24 6.85
CA LYS A 95 -16.50 -12.33 6.16
C LYS A 95 -17.51 -11.40 6.81
N GLY A 96 -17.99 -10.42 6.05
CA GLY A 96 -19.12 -9.56 6.43
C GLY A 96 -18.75 -8.18 6.96
N GLU A 97 -17.55 -8.02 7.51
CA GLU A 97 -17.01 -6.69 7.83
C GLU A 97 -16.31 -6.11 6.60
N GLY A 98 -16.49 -4.80 6.38
CA GLY A 98 -15.72 -4.07 5.38
C GLY A 98 -14.21 -4.16 5.66
N LYS A 99 -13.40 -3.66 4.71
CA LYS A 99 -11.94 -3.69 4.81
C LYS A 99 -11.45 -3.12 6.17
N VAL A 100 -10.43 -3.74 6.76
CA VAL A 100 -9.94 -3.46 8.14
C VAL A 100 -9.09 -2.19 8.20
N ASP A 101 -9.33 -1.29 9.14
CA ASP A 101 -8.44 -0.13 9.35
C ASP A 101 -7.06 -0.58 9.91
N LYS A 102 -5.98 -0.24 9.19
CA LYS A 102 -4.61 -0.60 9.60
C LYS A 102 -4.19 0.10 10.89
N GLU A 103 -4.62 1.33 11.13
CA GLU A 103 -4.22 2.08 12.33
C GLU A 103 -4.80 1.47 13.61
N GLN A 104 -5.96 0.81 13.49
CA GLN A 104 -6.64 0.15 14.61
C GLN A 104 -6.19 -1.31 14.78
N TRP A 105 -5.53 -1.88 13.78
CA TRP A 105 -5.09 -3.27 13.79
C TRP A 105 -3.83 -3.48 14.65
N LYS A 106 -3.96 -4.27 15.71
CA LYS A 106 -2.87 -4.61 16.64
C LYS A 106 -2.19 -5.96 16.35
N GLY A 107 -2.69 -6.70 15.35
CA GLY A 107 -2.21 -8.03 15.00
C GLY A 107 -1.04 -8.02 14.01
N LYS A 108 -0.61 -9.22 13.60
CA LYS A 108 0.32 -9.38 12.47
C LYS A 108 -0.39 -9.06 11.16
N GLU A 109 0.35 -8.66 10.12
CA GLU A 109 -0.23 -8.40 8.79
C GLU A 109 -0.62 -9.68 8.04
N ILE A 110 -0.07 -10.82 8.45
CA ILE A 110 -0.40 -12.16 7.96
C ILE A 110 -0.94 -12.97 9.15
N VAL A 111 -2.14 -13.53 8.99
CA VAL A 111 -2.83 -14.27 10.05
C VAL A 111 -3.51 -15.54 9.51
N PRO A 112 -3.78 -16.54 10.37
CA PRO A 112 -4.54 -17.71 9.98
C PRO A 112 -5.99 -17.33 9.65
N HIS A 113 -6.43 -17.55 8.41
CA HIS A 113 -7.82 -17.28 8.02
C HIS A 113 -8.72 -18.47 8.33
N PHE A 114 -9.83 -18.21 9.02
CA PHE A 114 -10.81 -19.23 9.36
C PHE A 114 -11.43 -19.87 8.11
N GLU A 115 -11.67 -19.10 7.05
CA GLU A 115 -12.27 -19.57 5.79
C GLU A 115 -11.35 -20.48 4.98
N SER A 116 -10.06 -20.50 5.31
CA SER A 116 -9.07 -21.31 4.59
C SER A 116 -9.02 -22.76 5.09
N ILE A 117 -9.68 -23.07 6.21
CA ILE A 117 -9.63 -24.39 6.84
C ILE A 117 -10.28 -25.43 5.93
N LYS A 118 -9.52 -26.46 5.57
CA LYS A 118 -9.98 -27.61 4.77
C LYS A 118 -9.56 -28.92 5.44
N SER A 119 -10.48 -29.87 5.52
CA SER A 119 -10.16 -31.24 5.95
C SER A 119 -9.39 -31.96 4.86
N VAL A 120 -8.27 -32.58 5.21
CA VAL A 120 -7.44 -33.41 4.33
C VAL A 120 -7.30 -34.78 4.98
N GLN A 121 -7.51 -35.84 4.20
CA GLN A 121 -7.31 -37.20 4.71
C GLN A 121 -5.82 -37.44 5.02
N CYS A 122 -5.53 -38.12 6.13
CA CYS A 122 -4.16 -38.49 6.47
C CYS A 122 -3.58 -39.39 5.38
N LYS A 123 -2.43 -39.00 4.82
CA LYS A 123 -1.77 -39.73 3.72
C LYS A 123 -1.29 -41.10 4.18
N THR A 124 -0.83 -41.23 5.42
CA THR A 124 -0.30 -42.50 5.95
C THR A 124 -1.40 -43.54 6.19
N CYS A 125 -2.52 -43.17 6.82
CA CYS A 125 -3.61 -44.13 7.11
C CYS A 125 -4.78 -44.09 6.12
N LYS A 126 -4.74 -43.24 5.09
CA LYS A 126 -5.81 -43.05 4.09
C LYS A 126 -7.18 -42.84 4.72
N GLY A 127 -7.23 -42.08 5.82
CA GLY A 127 -8.49 -41.80 6.53
C GLY A 127 -9.00 -42.91 7.46
N LYS A 128 -8.28 -44.02 7.63
CA LYS A 128 -8.68 -45.09 8.58
C LYS A 128 -8.46 -44.70 10.05
N GLY A 129 -7.46 -43.86 10.32
CA GLY A 129 -7.05 -43.44 11.67
C GLY A 129 -6.11 -44.43 12.37
N TYR A 130 -5.96 -45.64 11.84
CA TYR A 130 -5.09 -46.67 12.39
C TYR A 130 -4.31 -47.37 11.27
N MET A 131 -3.20 -48.00 11.65
CA MET A 131 -2.40 -48.87 10.80
C MET A 131 -2.64 -50.33 11.21
N GLU A 132 -2.92 -51.18 10.25
CA GLU A 132 -3.08 -52.63 10.46
C GLU A 132 -1.73 -53.31 10.31
N ASN A 133 -1.13 -53.69 11.44
CA ASN A 133 0.09 -54.47 11.46
C ASN A 133 -0.26 -55.95 11.66
N LYS A 134 0.44 -56.85 10.97
CA LYS A 134 0.29 -58.30 11.21
C LYS A 134 0.63 -58.61 12.66
N CYS A 135 -0.22 -59.39 13.32
CA CYS A 135 0.05 -59.82 14.69
C CYS A 135 1.32 -60.67 14.71
N LYS A 136 2.31 -60.28 15.52
CA LYS A 136 3.60 -60.99 15.61
C LYS A 136 3.44 -62.43 16.13
N THR A 137 2.47 -62.66 17.03
CA THR A 137 2.23 -63.96 17.68
C THR A 137 1.66 -65.01 16.73
N CYS A 138 0.65 -64.66 15.94
CA CYS A 138 0.04 -65.57 14.96
C CYS A 138 0.51 -65.33 13.52
N LYS A 139 1.48 -64.43 13.30
CA LYS A 139 2.02 -64.05 11.98
C LYS A 139 0.94 -63.64 10.95
N GLY A 140 -0.23 -63.17 11.41
CA GLY A 140 -1.34 -62.79 10.53
C GLY A 140 -2.45 -63.83 10.36
N THR A 141 -2.32 -65.04 10.91
CA THR A 141 -3.31 -66.11 10.71
C THR A 141 -4.55 -65.98 11.60
N GLY A 142 -4.46 -65.22 12.70
CA GLY A 142 -5.50 -65.12 13.72
C GLY A 142 -5.62 -66.35 14.63
N ILE A 143 -5.00 -67.48 14.26
CA ILE A 143 -5.15 -68.78 14.93
C ILE A 143 -3.76 -69.31 15.31
N ILE A 144 -3.62 -69.79 16.54
CA ILE A 144 -2.44 -70.52 16.99
C ILE A 144 -2.72 -72.01 16.80
N ASN A 145 -1.81 -72.71 16.10
CA ASN A 145 -1.87 -74.15 15.91
C ASN A 145 -0.89 -74.80 16.88
N GLU A 146 -1.40 -75.57 17.82
CA GLU A 146 -0.60 -76.42 18.69
C GLU A 146 -0.92 -77.88 18.41
N THR A 147 0.02 -78.77 18.71
CA THR A 147 -0.21 -80.21 18.60
C THR A 147 -0.23 -80.78 20.00
N PHE A 148 -1.38 -81.32 20.40
CA PHE A 148 -1.53 -81.99 21.68
C PHE A 148 -1.34 -83.49 21.50
N THR A 149 -0.66 -84.11 22.46
CA THR A 149 -0.58 -85.56 22.51
C THR A 149 -1.79 -86.05 23.30
N VAL A 150 -2.71 -86.71 22.61
CA VAL A 150 -3.94 -87.26 23.17
C VAL A 150 -3.80 -88.77 23.27
N LEU A 151 -4.07 -89.32 24.44
CA LEU A 151 -4.09 -90.77 24.67
C LEU A 151 -5.47 -91.29 24.28
N ILE A 152 -5.53 -92.29 23.38
CA ILE A 152 -6.80 -92.83 22.88
C ILE A 152 -6.89 -94.34 23.15
N GLY A 153 -8.04 -94.76 23.66
CA GLY A 153 -8.36 -96.15 23.98
C GLY A 153 -7.84 -96.62 25.35
N ALA A 154 -8.23 -97.83 25.76
CA ALA A 154 -7.85 -98.43 27.05
C ALA A 154 -6.33 -98.70 27.16
N GLU A 155 -5.65 -98.89 26.02
CA GLU A 155 -4.21 -99.08 25.92
C GLU A 155 -3.40 -97.76 25.92
N GLN A 156 -4.07 -96.60 26.03
CA GLN A 156 -3.44 -95.27 26.06
C GLN A 156 -2.45 -95.00 24.89
N LYS A 157 -2.85 -95.31 23.65
CA LYS A 157 -1.99 -95.02 22.48
C LYS A 157 -1.88 -93.51 22.27
N LYS A 158 -0.65 -93.00 22.19
CA LYS A 158 -0.32 -91.57 21.98
C LYS A 158 -0.55 -91.18 20.53
N GLU A 159 -1.58 -90.40 20.26
CA GLU A 159 -1.78 -89.74 18.97
C GLU A 159 -1.57 -88.23 19.10
N LYS A 160 -0.93 -87.59 18.11
CA LYS A 160 -0.81 -86.13 18.07
C LYS A 160 -2.02 -85.56 17.32
N LYS A 161 -2.91 -84.89 18.02
CA LYS A 161 -4.05 -84.18 17.42
C LYS A 161 -3.79 -82.67 17.38
N PRO A 162 -4.07 -81.99 16.25
CA PRO A 162 -3.94 -80.55 16.15
C PRO A 162 -5.05 -79.87 16.97
N PHE A 163 -4.70 -78.88 17.77
CA PHE A 163 -5.62 -78.00 18.47
C PHE A 163 -5.45 -76.58 17.96
N LYS A 164 -6.58 -75.96 17.58
CA LYS A 164 -6.62 -74.61 17.03
C LYS A 164 -7.41 -73.73 17.96
N TYR A 165 -6.83 -72.61 18.35
CA TYR A 165 -7.52 -71.62 19.19
C TYR A 165 -7.20 -70.19 18.73
N PRO A 166 -8.12 -69.24 18.97
CA PRO A 166 -7.92 -67.86 18.55
C PRO A 166 -6.73 -67.25 19.29
N CYS A 167 -5.89 -66.53 18.56
CA CYS A 167 -4.72 -65.88 19.13
C CYS A 167 -5.15 -64.80 20.13
N ALA A 168 -4.79 -64.96 21.41
CA ALA A 168 -5.15 -64.03 22.49
C ALA A 168 -4.67 -62.59 22.22
N THR A 169 -3.54 -62.44 21.54
CA THR A 169 -2.89 -61.15 21.25
C THR A 169 -3.65 -60.29 20.22
N CYS A 170 -4.40 -60.91 19.31
CA CYS A 170 -5.19 -60.24 18.26
C CYS A 170 -6.67 -60.66 18.27
N TYR A 171 -7.10 -61.42 19.27
CA TYR A 171 -8.45 -61.94 19.45
C TYR A 171 -9.03 -62.60 18.19
N GLY A 172 -8.21 -63.40 17.49
CA GLY A 172 -8.67 -64.12 16.28
C GLY A 172 -8.58 -63.34 14.97
N THR A 173 -8.33 -62.03 14.99
CA THR A 173 -8.38 -61.19 13.77
C THR A 173 -7.14 -61.30 12.89
N GLY A 174 -6.00 -61.73 13.44
CA GLY A 174 -4.72 -61.79 12.74
C GLY A 174 -3.97 -60.45 12.66
N TYR A 175 -4.62 -59.34 12.95
CA TYR A 175 -4.04 -57.99 12.84
C TYR A 175 -4.12 -57.23 14.15
N ARG A 176 -3.22 -56.26 14.33
CA ARG A 176 -3.29 -55.26 15.40
C ARG A 176 -3.47 -53.88 14.79
N THR A 177 -4.43 -53.15 15.32
CA THR A 177 -4.67 -51.76 14.96
C THR A 177 -3.88 -50.86 15.91
N GLU A 178 -2.89 -50.17 15.38
CA GLU A 178 -2.19 -49.12 16.11
C GLU A 178 -2.67 -47.75 15.62
N PRO A 179 -2.92 -46.77 16.52
CA PRO A 179 -3.30 -45.44 16.09
C PRO A 179 -2.21 -44.89 15.17
N CYS A 180 -2.64 -44.30 14.04
CA CYS A 180 -1.71 -43.76 13.07
C CYS A 180 -0.89 -42.64 13.74
N LYS A 181 0.44 -42.74 13.69
CA LYS A 181 1.35 -41.76 14.32
C LYS A 181 1.22 -40.35 13.74
N GLU A 182 0.87 -40.24 12.46
CA GLU A 182 0.77 -38.94 11.78
C GLU A 182 -0.53 -38.19 12.12
N CYS A 183 -1.65 -38.90 12.24
CA CYS A 183 -2.95 -38.28 12.57
C CYS A 183 -3.41 -38.54 14.00
N GLU A 184 -2.61 -39.21 14.83
CA GLU A 184 -2.90 -39.56 16.23
C GLU A 184 -4.28 -40.26 16.41
N GLY A 185 -4.76 -41.02 15.42
CA GLY A 185 -6.08 -41.66 15.47
C GLY A 185 -7.25 -40.87 14.86
N HIS A 186 -7.06 -39.58 14.51
CA HIS A 186 -8.16 -38.67 14.14
C HIS A 186 -8.70 -38.80 12.71
N LYS A 187 -8.16 -39.71 11.88
CA LYS A 187 -8.53 -39.98 10.47
C LYS A 187 -8.22 -38.82 9.51
N ASN A 188 -8.63 -37.61 9.86
CA ASN A 188 -8.47 -36.38 9.11
C ASN A 188 -7.47 -35.45 9.79
N MET A 189 -6.74 -34.72 8.96
CA MET A 189 -5.93 -33.56 9.30
C MET A 189 -6.59 -32.32 8.72
N TYR A 190 -6.18 -31.15 9.19
CA TYR A 190 -6.73 -29.87 8.76
C TYR A 190 -5.62 -29.02 8.19
N LYS A 191 -5.87 -28.50 6.99
CA LYS A 191 -5.00 -27.56 6.31
C LYS A 191 -5.62 -26.18 6.42
N TYR A 192 -4.83 -25.18 6.78
CA TYR A 192 -5.23 -23.78 6.73
C TYR A 192 -4.12 -22.96 6.09
N ALA A 193 -4.47 -21.78 5.60
CA ALA A 193 -3.56 -20.84 5.01
C ALA A 193 -3.43 -19.60 5.90
N ASP A 194 -2.19 -19.20 6.13
CA ASP A 194 -1.88 -17.88 6.64
C ASP A 194 -1.98 -16.92 5.46
N LEU A 195 -2.93 -16.01 5.57
CA LEU A 195 -3.30 -15.07 4.51
C LEU A 195 -3.19 -13.64 5.05
N PRO A 196 -3.03 -12.68 4.14
CA PRO A 196 -2.95 -11.30 4.53
C PRO A 196 -4.26 -10.71 4.99
N VAL A 197 -4.19 -9.85 6.01
CA VAL A 197 -5.33 -9.10 6.51
C VAL A 197 -5.84 -8.15 5.40
N PRO A 198 -7.15 -8.16 5.08
CA PRO A 198 -7.72 -7.32 4.03
C PRO A 198 -7.90 -5.88 4.52
N PHE A 199 -6.79 -5.13 4.62
CA PHE A 199 -6.80 -3.74 5.08
C PHE A 199 -7.60 -2.82 4.14
N GLN A 200 -8.18 -1.76 4.72
CA GLN A 200 -8.80 -0.68 3.99
C GLN A 200 -7.75 0.06 3.19
N THR A 201 -7.81 -0.13 1.89
CA THR A 201 -7.13 0.75 0.94
C THR A 201 -7.82 2.11 1.01
N VAL A 202 -7.42 2.96 1.95
CA VAL A 202 -7.76 4.38 1.86
C VAL A 202 -6.92 4.91 0.71
N VAL A 203 -7.57 5.07 -0.45
CA VAL A 203 -6.93 5.60 -1.64
C VAL A 203 -6.95 7.11 -1.52
N THR A 204 -6.00 7.69 -0.78
CA THR A 204 -5.75 9.12 -0.89
C THR A 204 -4.84 9.34 -2.09
N GLY A 205 -5.31 10.15 -3.05
CA GLY A 205 -4.42 10.77 -4.02
C GLY A 205 -3.61 11.81 -3.26
N VAL A 206 -2.45 11.41 -2.72
CA VAL A 206 -1.59 12.32 -1.98
C VAL A 206 -0.85 13.16 -3.00
N PRO A 207 -1.08 14.48 -3.05
CA PRO A 207 -0.35 15.36 -3.95
C PRO A 207 1.08 15.50 -3.46
N ILE A 208 2.04 15.25 -4.35
CA ILE A 208 3.44 15.56 -4.12
C ILE A 208 3.80 16.72 -5.03
N LEU A 209 4.12 17.85 -4.39
CA LEU A 209 4.60 19.04 -5.05
C LEU A 209 6.03 19.32 -4.59
N HIS A 210 6.90 19.60 -5.55
CA HIS A 210 8.23 20.14 -5.30
C HIS A 210 8.33 21.47 -6.02
N SER A 211 8.53 22.57 -5.29
CA SER A 211 8.77 23.88 -5.87
C SER A 211 10.26 24.23 -5.86
N SER A 212 10.71 25.01 -6.86
CA SER A 212 12.02 25.65 -6.80
C SER A 212 11.97 27.01 -6.08
N ALA A 213 10.78 27.59 -5.92
CA ALA A 213 10.56 28.71 -5.03
C ALA A 213 10.47 28.17 -3.59
N GLN A 214 11.32 28.66 -2.68
CA GLN A 214 11.29 28.30 -1.26
C GLN A 214 10.07 28.91 -0.56
N THR A 215 8.88 28.36 -0.84
CA THR A 215 7.62 28.90 -0.37
C THR A 215 7.03 28.07 0.76
N LYS A 216 6.42 28.72 1.75
CA LYS A 216 5.64 28.05 2.80
C LYS A 216 4.29 27.51 2.29
N TYR A 217 3.89 27.88 1.08
CA TYR A 217 2.60 27.53 0.48
C TYR A 217 2.62 26.20 -0.28
N GLU A 218 3.71 25.44 -0.29
CA GLU A 218 3.81 24.20 -1.07
C GLU A 218 2.66 23.22 -0.81
N LYS A 219 2.24 23.08 0.45
CA LYS A 219 1.12 22.19 0.82
C LYS A 219 -0.21 22.68 0.25
N GLU A 220 -0.52 23.97 0.42
CA GLU A 220 -1.74 24.59 -0.10
C GLU A 220 -1.78 24.52 -1.63
N ILE A 221 -0.66 24.85 -2.28
CA ILE A 221 -0.52 24.75 -3.74
C ILE A 221 -0.72 23.31 -4.20
N GLY A 222 -0.16 22.32 -3.48
CA GLY A 222 -0.30 20.90 -3.80
C GLY A 222 -1.76 20.42 -3.71
N ASP A 223 -2.47 20.80 -2.66
CA ASP A 223 -3.88 20.45 -2.45
C ASP A 223 -4.79 21.11 -3.50
N ASP A 224 -4.57 22.38 -3.81
CA ASP A 224 -5.32 23.10 -4.83
C ASP A 224 -5.03 22.58 -6.23
N LEU A 225 -3.75 22.28 -6.55
CA LEU A 225 -3.39 21.61 -7.79
C LEU A 225 -4.05 20.25 -7.91
N HIS A 226 -4.15 19.46 -6.83
CA HIS A 226 -4.82 18.16 -6.90
C HIS A 226 -6.31 18.28 -7.28
N LYS A 227 -6.99 19.31 -6.76
CA LYS A 227 -8.41 19.55 -7.04
C LYS A 227 -8.63 20.15 -8.43
N MET A 228 -7.69 20.96 -8.91
CA MET A 228 -7.83 21.80 -10.10
C MET A 228 -6.76 21.50 -11.16
N VAL A 229 -6.22 20.28 -11.19
CA VAL A 229 -5.10 19.92 -12.10
C VAL A 229 -5.49 20.06 -13.58
N GLU A 230 -6.78 19.92 -13.89
CA GLU A 230 -7.33 20.10 -15.24
C GLU A 230 -7.53 21.58 -15.60
N ASP A 231 -7.67 22.44 -14.59
CA ASP A 231 -7.86 23.88 -14.75
C ASP A 231 -6.53 24.64 -14.78
N VAL A 232 -5.43 24.04 -14.36
CA VAL A 232 -4.10 24.66 -14.42
C VAL A 232 -3.31 24.03 -15.56
N GLU A 233 -2.87 24.85 -16.50
CA GLU A 233 -2.12 24.36 -17.65
C GLU A 233 -0.67 24.04 -17.26
N GLY A 234 -0.31 22.76 -17.35
CA GLY A 234 1.02 22.24 -17.05
C GLY A 234 1.52 21.28 -18.12
N ILE A 235 2.84 21.11 -18.19
CA ILE A 235 3.50 20.28 -19.19
C ILE A 235 3.61 18.86 -18.64
N LYS A 236 3.05 17.90 -19.36
CA LYS A 236 3.00 16.50 -18.94
C LYS A 236 4.22 15.73 -19.45
N PHE A 237 4.84 14.97 -18.56
CA PHE A 237 5.98 14.10 -18.86
C PHE A 237 5.70 12.68 -18.40
N ASN A 238 6.11 11.71 -19.21
CA ASN A 238 5.96 10.28 -18.90
C ASN A 238 7.00 9.79 -17.88
N ASN A 239 8.19 10.40 -17.87
CA ASN A 239 9.29 9.99 -17.00
C ASN A 239 10.22 11.18 -16.72
N PHE A 240 11.05 11.05 -15.67
CA PHE A 240 12.01 12.08 -15.28
C PHE A 240 13.15 12.30 -16.29
N LYS A 241 13.46 11.32 -17.14
CA LYS A 241 14.49 11.48 -18.19
C LYS A 241 14.02 12.44 -19.28
N ASP A 242 12.75 12.34 -19.67
CA ASP A 242 12.10 13.27 -20.59
C ASP A 242 11.97 14.66 -19.96
N LEU A 243 11.57 14.73 -18.69
CA LEU A 243 11.53 15.99 -17.94
C LEU A 243 12.91 16.68 -17.94
N GLU A 244 13.97 15.99 -17.53
CA GLU A 244 15.33 16.54 -17.45
C GLU A 244 15.84 17.06 -18.80
N SER A 245 15.58 16.33 -19.88
CA SER A 245 16.06 16.70 -21.23
C SER A 245 15.25 17.82 -21.88
N LYS A 246 13.99 18.01 -21.50
CA LYS A 246 13.07 18.96 -22.18
C LYS A 246 12.62 20.11 -21.29
N ALA A 247 12.89 20.11 -19.98
CA ALA A 247 12.42 21.16 -19.07
C ALA A 247 12.83 22.56 -19.54
N GLU A 248 14.10 22.75 -19.92
CA GLU A 248 14.60 24.03 -20.40
C GLU A 248 13.89 24.49 -21.68
N ALA A 249 13.75 23.61 -22.67
CA ALA A 249 13.06 23.90 -23.91
C ALA A 249 11.57 24.21 -23.70
N SER A 250 10.95 23.56 -22.71
CA SER A 250 9.52 23.66 -22.44
C SER A 250 9.14 24.91 -21.61
N LEU A 251 10.00 25.29 -20.66
CA LEU A 251 9.86 26.50 -19.84
C LEU A 251 10.42 27.75 -20.54
N GLY A 252 11.40 27.58 -21.43
CA GLY A 252 12.17 28.68 -22.02
C GLY A 252 13.21 29.29 -21.06
N TYR A 253 13.42 28.68 -19.90
CA TYR A 253 14.43 29.05 -18.91
C TYR A 253 14.75 27.84 -18.02
N ILE A 254 15.96 27.83 -17.47
CA ILE A 254 16.32 26.91 -16.40
C ILE A 254 17.34 27.57 -15.47
N ASN A 255 17.20 27.34 -14.18
CA ASN A 255 18.09 27.86 -13.16
C ASN A 255 18.60 26.72 -12.26
N LYS A 256 19.60 27.01 -11.41
CA LYS A 256 20.18 25.99 -10.51
C LYS A 256 19.17 25.42 -9.52
N ASN A 257 18.18 26.19 -9.08
CA ASN A 257 17.14 25.74 -8.16
C ASN A 257 16.19 24.77 -8.85
N ILE A 258 15.73 25.06 -10.07
CA ILE A 258 14.89 24.19 -10.89
C ILE A 258 15.57 22.82 -11.07
N ASN A 259 16.86 22.78 -11.40
CA ASN A 259 17.61 21.53 -11.52
C ASN A 259 17.68 20.75 -10.20
N LYS A 260 17.82 21.42 -9.06
CA LYS A 260 17.77 20.78 -7.73
C LYS A 260 16.38 20.23 -7.42
N THR A 261 15.32 20.95 -7.80
CA THR A 261 13.92 20.55 -7.62
C THR A 261 13.59 19.34 -8.48
N ILE A 262 14.03 19.29 -9.75
CA ILE A 262 13.92 18.12 -10.63
C ILE A 262 14.55 16.88 -9.98
N ASN A 263 15.79 17.02 -9.48
CA ASN A 263 16.49 15.91 -8.83
C ASN A 263 15.80 15.47 -7.53
N SER A 264 15.28 16.41 -6.75
CA SER A 264 14.55 16.12 -5.51
C SER A 264 13.25 15.37 -5.81
N ALA A 265 12.47 15.85 -6.77
CA ALA A 265 11.25 15.20 -7.24
C ALA A 265 11.52 13.80 -7.80
N LYS A 266 12.61 13.62 -8.57
CA LYS A 266 13.06 12.32 -9.08
C LYS A 266 13.38 11.34 -7.95
N ASN A 267 14.04 11.81 -6.90
CA ASN A 267 14.37 10.97 -5.75
C ASN A 267 13.11 10.57 -4.97
N THR A 268 12.17 11.50 -4.76
CA THR A 268 10.88 11.21 -4.13
C THR A 268 10.06 10.22 -4.97
N HIS A 269 9.98 10.43 -6.29
CA HIS A 269 9.30 9.52 -7.20
C HIS A 269 9.88 8.11 -7.16
N LYS A 270 11.21 7.96 -7.24
CA LYS A 270 11.91 6.67 -7.12
C LYS A 270 11.69 5.99 -5.76
N LYS A 271 11.57 6.76 -4.68
CA LYS A 271 11.24 6.20 -3.35
C LYS A 271 9.84 5.58 -3.36
N HIS A 272 8.87 6.26 -3.96
CA HIS A 272 7.50 5.75 -4.07
C HIS A 272 7.35 4.63 -5.10
N GLU A 273 8.12 4.60 -6.20
CA GLU A 273 8.15 3.45 -7.12
C GLU A 273 8.64 2.16 -6.45
N LYS A 274 9.55 2.28 -5.48
CA LYS A 274 10.09 1.15 -4.73
C LYS A 274 9.20 0.75 -3.55
N ASP A 275 8.28 1.62 -3.15
CA ASP A 275 7.37 1.35 -2.05
C ASP A 275 6.25 0.44 -2.53
N LYS A 276 6.16 -0.76 -1.94
CA LYS A 276 5.11 -1.73 -2.24
C LYS A 276 3.71 -1.20 -1.91
N ASN A 277 3.65 -0.15 -1.10
CA ASN A 277 2.44 0.49 -0.62
C ASN A 277 2.12 1.79 -1.36
N ALA A 278 2.88 2.17 -2.38
CA ALA A 278 2.61 3.38 -3.15
C ALA A 278 2.56 3.08 -4.65
N GLN A 279 1.58 3.65 -5.32
CA GLN A 279 1.47 3.61 -6.77
C GLN A 279 1.37 5.03 -7.30
N ILE A 280 2.27 5.43 -8.19
CA ILE A 280 2.15 6.70 -8.91
C ILE A 280 0.97 6.62 -9.86
N THR A 281 0.12 7.64 -9.85
CA THR A 281 -1.16 7.61 -10.56
C THR A 281 -1.33 8.67 -11.62
N THR A 282 -0.50 9.69 -11.58
CA THR A 282 -0.48 10.74 -12.59
C THR A 282 0.84 10.71 -13.33
N GLN A 283 0.85 11.27 -14.53
CA GLN A 283 2.08 11.71 -15.16
C GLN A 283 2.76 12.78 -14.30
N ILE A 284 4.02 13.06 -14.62
CA ILE A 284 4.78 14.12 -13.98
C ILE A 284 4.37 15.43 -14.65
N TYR A 285 3.88 16.38 -13.87
CA TYR A 285 3.53 17.71 -14.35
C TYR A 285 4.66 18.69 -14.02
N LEU A 286 5.01 19.52 -14.99
CA LEU A 286 5.89 20.67 -14.83
C LEU A 286 5.06 21.94 -15.03
N PHE A 287 5.03 22.78 -14.01
CA PHE A 287 4.35 24.07 -14.05
C PHE A 287 5.37 25.21 -14.05
N PRO A 288 5.22 26.21 -14.94
CA PRO A 288 5.95 27.46 -14.79
C PRO A 288 5.51 28.16 -13.51
N MET A 289 6.47 28.72 -12.79
CA MET A 289 6.21 29.48 -11.57
C MET A 289 6.94 30.82 -11.63
N ILE A 290 6.28 31.88 -11.18
CA ILE A 290 6.89 33.22 -11.04
C ILE A 290 6.79 33.64 -9.58
N GLN A 291 7.92 34.04 -9.00
CA GLN A 291 7.99 34.67 -7.69
C GLN A 291 8.28 36.16 -7.87
N MET A 292 7.37 37.00 -7.37
CA MET A 292 7.48 38.45 -7.47
C MET A 292 7.76 39.02 -6.08
N PHE A 293 8.88 39.71 -5.92
CA PHE A 293 9.25 40.40 -4.70
C PHE A 293 8.70 41.81 -4.75
N CYS A 294 7.78 42.11 -3.85
CA CYS A 294 7.05 43.36 -3.84
C CYS A 294 7.39 44.17 -2.58
N GLU A 295 7.47 45.48 -2.74
CA GLU A 295 7.71 46.41 -1.65
C GLU A 295 6.77 47.60 -1.75
N THR A 296 6.03 47.84 -0.68
CA THR A 296 5.07 48.94 -0.57
C THR A 296 5.78 50.27 -0.35
N LYS A 297 5.10 51.41 -0.60
CA LYS A 297 5.63 52.75 -0.31
C LYS A 297 5.99 52.95 1.17
N ARG A 298 5.40 52.13 2.05
CA ARG A 298 5.63 52.14 3.49
C ARG A 298 6.76 51.20 3.93
N GLY A 299 7.44 50.54 3.00
CA GLY A 299 8.57 49.64 3.27
C GLY A 299 8.17 48.21 3.65
N SER A 300 6.88 47.89 3.70
CA SER A 300 6.41 46.51 3.90
C SER A 300 6.76 45.66 2.68
N LYS A 301 7.47 44.54 2.89
CA LYS A 301 7.87 43.59 1.86
C LYS A 301 6.95 42.37 1.86
N PHE A 302 6.62 41.90 0.68
CA PHE A 302 5.80 40.70 0.49
C PHE A 302 6.14 40.03 -0.83
N GLU A 303 5.70 38.80 -0.99
CA GLU A 303 5.96 37.96 -2.14
C GLU A 303 4.64 37.47 -2.72
N ILE A 304 4.55 37.50 -4.05
CA ILE A 304 3.46 36.90 -4.81
C ILE A 304 4.05 35.74 -5.60
N TYR A 305 3.42 34.58 -5.50
CA TYR A 305 3.74 33.40 -6.29
C TYR A 305 2.63 33.16 -7.30
N SER A 306 3.00 32.97 -8.56
CA SER A 306 2.10 32.54 -9.62
C SER A 306 2.53 31.19 -10.15
N LEU A 307 1.57 30.31 -10.43
CA LEU A 307 1.82 28.97 -10.93
C LEU A 307 0.83 28.62 -12.05
N GLY A 308 1.33 28.26 -13.23
CA GLY A 308 0.53 27.93 -14.42
C GLY A 308 0.95 28.72 -15.67
N SER A 309 0.11 28.68 -16.69
CA SER A 309 0.33 29.38 -17.97
C SER A 309 -0.27 30.78 -17.97
N GLY A 310 0.03 31.57 -19.00
CA GLY A 310 -0.62 32.87 -19.23
C GLY A 310 -2.12 32.79 -19.45
N ALA A 311 -2.66 31.64 -19.89
CA ALA A 311 -4.10 31.47 -20.03
C ALA A 311 -4.75 31.06 -18.70
N LYS A 312 -4.11 30.19 -17.92
CA LYS A 312 -4.64 29.66 -16.66
C LYS A 312 -3.55 29.50 -15.60
N PHE A 313 -3.62 30.32 -14.56
CA PHE A 313 -2.69 30.30 -13.43
C PHE A 313 -3.37 30.58 -12.09
N MET A 314 -2.70 30.14 -11.02
CA MET A 314 -3.08 30.41 -9.64
C MET A 314 -2.11 31.40 -9.00
N THR A 315 -2.56 32.12 -7.98
CA THR A 315 -1.76 33.13 -7.27
C THR A 315 -1.84 32.94 -5.76
N TYR A 316 -0.70 33.03 -5.09
CA TYR A 316 -0.54 32.92 -3.63
C TYR A 316 0.30 34.09 -3.14
N SER A 317 0.11 34.53 -1.90
CA SER A 317 0.93 35.61 -1.34
C SER A 317 1.04 35.55 0.17
N ASN A 318 2.16 36.06 0.70
CA ASN A 318 2.36 36.32 2.13
C ASN A 318 1.98 37.73 2.57
N PHE A 319 1.36 38.51 1.66
CA PHE A 319 0.75 39.79 1.99
C PHE A 319 -0.35 39.63 3.03
#